data_AF-A0A7S1MTT2-F1
#
_entry.id   AF-A0A7S1MTT2-F1
#
_cell.length_a   1.000
_cell.length_b   1.000
_cell.length_c   1.000
_cell.angle_alpha   90.00
_cell.angle_beta   90.00
_cell.angle_gamma   90.00
#
_symmetry.space_group_name_H-M   'P 1'
#
loop_
_entity.id
_entity.type
_entity.pdbx_description
1 polymer ?
#
loop_
_entity_poly.entity_id
_entity_poly.type
_entity_poly.pdbx_seq_one_letter_code
_entity_poly.pdbx_strand_id
1 'polypeptide(L)'
;AERGREEGMRGRLLLVVLGLLEIVTGQHFRYGSVSFLQVGPNTIQFQVFTQWRRSYGTFSTFKGSGADGRAVSGDVVDMFGVENSDTGVANPVAFFAGDGTSYALKIHVTEHSEVEDMLYGTSNVTHVYESPNDGDADWLPFLKGCCRESGGNFVVTARVNMQREQESLRIKGLPVMSYPLSGTPYRIPLPANTPGGVVGSLWRLGAGTEIGGATPPPSNAVYFTTDGAAGGNITVHTDRLGVSRVPVTVMVASVGSVVPYDFILATHAETEVPTFFGVPLTTNLTSLAQDYIPTLEGYVGYPFLFTVSARTTRNATMLSDIRSFRLPDGAVLENQQQGGDPNARASFMTVDFRWTPRPDQSGNHYVCFEAVQEA
;
A
#
# COMPACT_ATOMS: atom_id res chain seq x y z
N ALA A 1 -8.28 15.32 78.77
CA ALA A 1 -7.27 14.26 78.56
C ALA A 1 -7.35 13.85 77.10
N GLU A 2 -6.35 14.27 76.36
CA GLU A 2 -6.19 14.14 74.91
C GLU A 2 -5.69 12.75 74.49
N ARG A 3 -5.93 12.42 73.21
CA ARG A 3 -5.25 11.42 72.35
C ARG A 3 -5.54 9.94 72.65
N GLY A 4 -5.60 9.05 71.68
CA GLY A 4 -5.39 9.15 70.24
C GLY A 4 -5.76 7.81 69.62
N ARG A 5 -6.43 7.83 68.47
CA ARG A 5 -6.89 6.65 67.74
C ARG A 5 -5.79 6.33 66.71
N GLU A 6 -5.04 5.25 66.92
CA GLU A 6 -4.09 4.73 65.94
C GLU A 6 -4.87 4.08 64.79
N GLU A 7 -4.93 4.74 63.65
CA GLU A 7 -5.32 4.11 62.39
C GLU A 7 -4.13 3.34 61.82
N GLY A 8 -4.22 2.02 61.86
CA GLY A 8 -3.27 1.10 61.26
C GLY A 8 -3.21 1.29 59.75
N MET A 9 -2.11 1.85 59.28
CA MET A 9 -1.78 2.03 57.87
C MET A 9 -1.51 0.66 57.23
N ARG A 10 -2.51 0.08 56.56
CA ARG A 10 -2.34 -1.11 55.71
C ARG A 10 -1.64 -0.70 54.42
N GLY A 11 -0.31 -0.80 54.39
CA GLY A 11 0.48 -0.69 53.16
C GLY A 11 0.11 -1.80 52.18
N ARG A 12 -0.48 -1.42 51.03
CA ARG A 12 -0.60 -2.30 49.87
C ARG A 12 0.70 -2.19 49.08
N LEU A 13 1.52 -3.24 49.12
CA LEU A 13 2.69 -3.38 48.26
C LEU A 13 2.19 -3.63 46.83
N LEU A 14 2.24 -2.61 45.97
CA LEU A 14 2.07 -2.76 44.53
C LEU A 14 3.40 -3.30 43.98
N LEU A 15 3.49 -4.62 43.79
CA LEU A 15 4.60 -5.22 43.07
C LEU A 15 4.43 -4.90 41.57
N VAL A 16 5.03 -3.79 41.12
CA VAL A 16 5.20 -3.52 39.69
C VAL A 16 6.29 -4.46 39.22
N VAL A 17 5.89 -5.66 38.78
CA VAL A 17 6.75 -6.49 37.95
C VAL A 17 6.88 -5.75 36.63
N LEU A 18 7.95 -4.96 36.51
CA LEU A 18 8.55 -4.58 35.23
C LEU A 18 9.07 -5.87 34.58
N GLY A 19 8.14 -6.70 34.14
CA GLY A 19 8.43 -7.72 33.18
C GLY A 19 8.75 -6.97 31.90
N LEU A 20 10.03 -6.91 31.56
CA LEU A 20 10.46 -6.83 30.17
C LEU A 20 9.92 -8.09 29.48
N LEU A 21 8.62 -8.10 29.18
CA LEU A 21 8.09 -8.89 28.11
C LEU A 21 8.74 -8.28 26.88
N GLU A 22 9.81 -8.90 26.39
CA GLU A 22 10.21 -8.69 25.01
C GLU A 22 8.97 -8.98 24.18
N ILE A 23 8.31 -7.92 23.70
CA ILE A 23 7.32 -8.00 22.65
C ILE A 23 8.13 -8.32 21.38
N VAL A 24 8.65 -9.54 21.28
CA VAL A 24 9.08 -10.15 20.02
C VAL A 24 7.82 -10.60 19.30
N THR A 25 6.88 -9.68 19.07
CA THR A 25 5.91 -9.92 18.02
C THR A 25 6.68 -9.71 16.74
N GLY A 26 6.89 -10.78 15.98
CA GLY A 26 7.63 -10.78 14.71
C GLY A 26 6.93 -9.92 13.66
N GLN A 27 7.00 -8.61 13.80
CA GLN A 27 6.31 -7.65 12.95
C GLN A 27 7.29 -7.09 11.91
N HIS A 28 7.38 -7.77 10.77
CA HIS A 28 8.36 -7.44 9.73
C HIS A 28 7.71 -7.08 8.39
N PHE A 29 6.78 -7.90 7.91
CA PHE A 29 6.09 -7.72 6.63
C PHE A 29 4.74 -7.04 6.85
N ARG A 30 4.50 -5.91 6.17
CA ARG A 30 3.25 -5.12 6.33
C ARG A 30 2.35 -5.20 5.11
N TYR A 31 2.92 -5.27 3.91
CA TYR A 31 2.18 -5.15 2.67
C TYR A 31 2.87 -5.93 1.54
N GLY A 32 2.06 -6.53 0.67
CA GLY A 32 2.54 -7.09 -0.58
C GLY A 32 1.50 -7.17 -1.69
N SER A 33 1.96 -7.02 -2.92
CA SER A 33 1.18 -7.26 -4.14
C SER A 33 2.09 -7.79 -5.26
N VAL A 34 1.53 -8.58 -6.17
CA VAL A 34 2.22 -9.12 -7.33
C VAL A 34 1.44 -8.73 -8.57
N SER A 35 2.09 -7.99 -9.48
CA SER A 35 1.55 -7.69 -10.80
C SER A 35 2.43 -8.32 -11.89
N PHE A 36 1.89 -8.45 -13.09
CA PHE A 36 2.65 -9.01 -14.22
C PHE A 36 2.43 -8.26 -15.53
N LEU A 37 3.41 -8.38 -16.41
CA LEU A 37 3.37 -7.95 -17.81
C LEU A 37 3.97 -9.06 -18.68
N GLN A 38 3.27 -9.45 -19.73
CA GLN A 38 3.77 -10.37 -20.75
C GLN A 38 4.74 -9.62 -21.67
N VAL A 39 6.00 -10.06 -21.65
CA VAL A 39 7.09 -9.46 -22.43
C VAL A 39 7.57 -10.37 -23.57
N GLY A 40 6.94 -11.53 -23.73
CA GLY A 40 7.18 -12.51 -24.81
C GLY A 40 6.13 -13.64 -24.81
N PRO A 41 6.17 -14.58 -25.79
CA PRO A 41 5.11 -15.59 -25.97
C PRO A 41 4.74 -16.38 -24.71
N ASN A 42 5.76 -16.82 -23.95
CA ASN A 42 5.59 -17.47 -22.63
C ASN A 42 6.42 -16.75 -21.56
N THR A 43 6.72 -15.47 -21.76
CA THR A 43 7.64 -14.72 -20.90
C THR A 43 6.89 -13.64 -20.16
N ILE A 44 6.96 -13.70 -18.84
CA ILE A 44 6.34 -12.75 -17.92
C ILE A 44 7.42 -11.99 -17.17
N GLN A 45 7.24 -10.68 -17.07
CA GLN A 45 7.89 -9.86 -16.06
C GLN A 45 6.92 -9.64 -14.91
N PHE A 46 7.23 -10.23 -13.77
CA PHE A 46 6.58 -9.94 -12.49
C PHE A 46 7.16 -8.69 -11.88
N GLN A 47 6.29 -7.84 -11.35
CA GLN A 47 6.64 -6.75 -10.46
C GLN A 47 6.00 -7.01 -9.10
N VAL A 48 6.83 -7.25 -8.11
CA VAL A 48 6.46 -7.53 -6.73
C VAL A 48 6.63 -6.25 -5.92
N PHE A 49 5.56 -5.76 -5.32
CA PHE A 49 5.57 -4.58 -4.44
C PHE A 49 5.52 -5.08 -3.01
N THR A 50 6.38 -4.54 -2.13
CA THR A 50 6.38 -4.95 -0.72
C THR A 50 6.72 -3.80 0.21
N GLN A 51 6.22 -3.88 1.45
CA GLN A 51 6.58 -2.98 2.54
C GLN A 51 7.05 -3.77 3.76
N TRP A 52 8.19 -3.35 4.30
CA TRP A 52 8.89 -4.04 5.36
C TRP A 52 9.40 -3.09 6.43
N ARG A 53 9.53 -3.59 7.66
CA ARG A 53 10.23 -2.88 8.71
C ARG A 53 11.73 -2.82 8.40
N ARG A 54 12.34 -1.64 8.45
CA ARG A 54 13.78 -1.43 8.17
C ARG A 54 14.64 -2.13 9.21
N SER A 55 14.26 -2.03 10.49
CA SER A 55 14.92 -2.73 11.58
C SER A 55 14.09 -3.87 12.13
N TYR A 56 14.61 -5.07 11.96
CA TYR A 56 13.96 -6.25 12.50
C TYR A 56 15.02 -7.17 13.14
N GLY A 57 15.12 -7.08 14.47
CA GLY A 57 16.09 -7.84 15.26
C GLY A 57 17.56 -7.55 14.91
N THR A 58 18.47 -8.20 15.64
CA THR A 58 19.93 -8.03 15.46
C THR A 58 20.43 -8.58 14.12
N PHE A 59 19.70 -9.52 13.51
CA PHE A 59 20.16 -10.32 12.38
C PHE A 59 19.38 -10.10 11.08
N SER A 60 18.30 -9.32 11.11
CA SER A 60 17.42 -9.11 9.95
C SER A 60 17.12 -7.62 9.75
N THR A 61 18.16 -6.79 9.86
CA THR A 61 18.09 -5.36 9.48
C THR A 61 18.42 -5.21 8.01
N PHE A 62 17.58 -4.51 7.24
CA PHE A 62 17.90 -4.12 5.87
C PHE A 62 19.04 -3.09 5.93
N LYS A 63 20.28 -3.55 5.77
CA LYS A 63 21.45 -2.68 5.76
C LYS A 63 21.46 -1.84 4.49
N GLY A 64 21.80 -0.55 4.63
CA GLY A 64 21.90 0.34 3.48
C GLY A 64 22.62 1.64 3.80
N SER A 65 22.35 2.67 3.00
CA SER A 65 23.13 3.92 2.99
C SER A 65 22.61 5.00 3.96
N GLY A 66 21.55 4.72 4.73
CA GLY A 66 21.03 5.63 5.74
C GLY A 66 22.04 5.95 6.84
N ALA A 67 21.90 7.10 7.50
CA ALA A 67 22.77 7.53 8.60
C ALA A 67 22.71 6.57 9.81
N ASP A 68 21.62 5.84 9.94
CA ASP A 68 21.40 4.76 10.92
C ASP A 68 21.94 3.39 10.46
N GLY A 69 22.61 3.33 9.30
CA GLY A 69 23.10 2.12 8.66
C GLY A 69 22.01 1.25 8.01
N ARG A 70 20.78 1.75 7.91
CA ARG A 70 19.63 1.02 7.35
C ARG A 70 19.28 1.50 5.95
N ALA A 71 18.55 0.69 5.22
CA ALA A 71 18.15 0.94 3.85
C ALA A 71 17.29 2.19 3.72
N VAL A 72 17.59 3.03 2.74
CA VAL A 72 16.85 4.25 2.40
C VAL A 72 16.45 4.23 0.92
N SER A 73 15.63 5.20 0.51
CA SER A 73 15.23 5.37 -0.90
C SER A 73 16.47 5.38 -1.81
N GLY A 74 16.45 4.54 -2.85
CA GLY A 74 17.55 4.37 -3.82
C GLY A 74 18.44 3.15 -3.56
N ASP A 75 18.42 2.57 -2.36
CA ASP A 75 19.18 1.36 -2.07
C ASP A 75 18.59 0.12 -2.76
N VAL A 76 19.43 -0.91 -2.94
CA VAL A 76 19.00 -2.26 -3.35
C VAL A 76 19.41 -3.24 -2.27
N VAL A 77 18.44 -3.91 -1.66
CA VAL A 77 18.66 -4.81 -0.52
C VAL A 77 18.07 -6.19 -0.78
N ASP A 78 18.69 -7.23 -0.24
CA ASP A 78 18.15 -8.58 -0.32
C ASP A 78 16.86 -8.68 0.51
N MET A 79 15.83 -9.35 -0.03
CA MET A 79 14.58 -9.61 0.68
C MET A 79 14.73 -10.88 1.50
N PHE A 80 14.96 -10.76 2.79
CA PHE A 80 15.04 -11.91 3.70
C PHE A 80 13.90 -11.89 4.70
N GLY A 81 13.42 -13.09 5.05
CA GLY A 81 12.51 -13.28 6.18
C GLY A 81 13.29 -13.27 7.49
N VAL A 82 12.63 -13.71 8.55
CA VAL A 82 13.28 -13.81 9.87
C VAL A 82 14.32 -14.90 9.86
N GLU A 83 15.52 -14.57 10.34
CA GLU A 83 16.53 -15.54 10.71
C GLU A 83 16.02 -16.38 11.88
N ASN A 84 15.92 -17.70 11.66
CA ASN A 84 15.58 -18.61 12.73
C ASN A 84 16.68 -18.53 13.78
N SER A 85 16.34 -18.01 14.97
CA SER A 85 17.28 -17.79 16.08
C SER A 85 17.98 -19.07 16.52
N ASP A 86 17.35 -20.23 16.33
CA ASP A 86 17.88 -21.52 16.76
C ASP A 86 18.88 -22.11 15.75
N THR A 87 18.80 -21.70 14.48
CA THR A 87 19.65 -22.24 13.41
C THR A 87 20.58 -21.21 12.79
N GLY A 88 20.37 -19.91 13.01
CA GLY A 88 21.09 -18.84 12.33
C GLY A 88 20.86 -18.83 10.82
N VAL A 89 19.75 -19.43 10.35
CA VAL A 89 19.42 -19.51 8.93
C VAL A 89 18.24 -18.58 8.66
N ALA A 90 18.48 -17.53 7.87
CA ALA A 90 17.43 -16.71 7.28
C ALA A 90 16.49 -17.60 6.49
N ASN A 91 15.19 -17.61 6.83
CA ASN A 91 14.19 -18.17 5.92
C ASN A 91 14.04 -17.16 4.78
N PRO A 92 14.59 -17.41 3.59
CA PRO A 92 14.54 -16.42 2.52
C PRO A 92 13.09 -16.22 2.11
N VAL A 93 12.70 -14.96 1.97
CA VAL A 93 11.46 -14.64 1.26
C VAL A 93 11.77 -14.95 -0.20
N ALA A 94 10.99 -15.86 -0.77
CA ALA A 94 11.19 -16.31 -2.14
C ALA A 94 9.92 -16.08 -2.94
N PHE A 95 10.14 -15.73 -4.21
CA PHE A 95 9.09 -15.71 -5.21
C PHE A 95 9.11 -17.01 -5.98
N PHE A 96 7.98 -17.71 -5.99
CA PHE A 96 7.79 -18.96 -6.71
C PHE A 96 6.99 -18.66 -7.97
N ALA A 97 7.46 -19.09 -9.14
CA ALA A 97 6.76 -18.82 -10.40
C ALA A 97 5.53 -19.71 -10.61
N GLY A 98 5.33 -20.74 -9.77
CA GLY A 98 4.18 -21.65 -9.83
C GLY A 98 4.45 -22.95 -10.61
N ASP A 99 5.62 -23.07 -11.23
CA ASP A 99 6.09 -24.23 -12.02
C ASP A 99 7.20 -25.04 -11.30
N GLY A 100 7.45 -24.73 -10.02
CA GLY A 100 8.56 -25.27 -9.23
C GLY A 100 9.82 -24.40 -9.25
N THR A 101 9.91 -23.39 -10.12
CA THR A 101 11.01 -22.41 -10.14
C THR A 101 10.84 -21.40 -9.00
N SER A 102 11.95 -21.04 -8.34
CA SER A 102 11.95 -20.02 -7.28
C SER A 102 13.10 -19.02 -7.45
N TYR A 103 12.87 -17.81 -6.95
CA TYR A 103 13.76 -16.67 -7.06
C TYR A 103 13.96 -16.02 -5.69
N ALA A 104 15.22 -15.80 -5.31
CA ALA A 104 15.55 -14.83 -4.27
C ALA A 104 15.26 -13.42 -4.80
N LEU A 105 14.63 -12.58 -3.98
CA LEU A 105 14.27 -11.23 -4.38
C LEU A 105 15.25 -10.19 -3.83
N LYS A 106 15.44 -9.13 -4.61
CA LYS A 106 16.06 -7.88 -4.16
C LYS A 106 15.04 -6.75 -4.24
N ILE A 107 14.92 -5.97 -3.17
CA ILE A 107 14.06 -4.80 -3.11
C ILE A 107 14.85 -3.61 -3.63
N HIS A 108 14.38 -2.99 -4.71
CA HIS A 108 14.74 -1.62 -5.03
C HIS A 108 13.90 -0.71 -4.15
N VAL A 109 14.51 -0.10 -3.14
CA VAL A 109 13.82 0.74 -2.16
C VAL A 109 13.42 2.04 -2.85
N THR A 110 12.12 2.30 -2.97
CA THR A 110 11.61 3.52 -3.60
C THR A 110 11.22 4.56 -2.56
N GLU A 111 10.80 4.11 -1.37
CA GLU A 111 10.41 4.99 -0.26
C GLU A 111 10.82 4.38 1.08
N HIS A 112 11.04 5.23 2.07
CA HIS A 112 11.25 4.79 3.45
C HIS A 112 10.75 5.85 4.44
N SER A 113 10.54 5.42 5.68
CA SER A 113 10.20 6.27 6.82
C SER A 113 11.08 5.90 7.99
N GLU A 114 11.88 6.85 8.47
CA GLU A 114 12.67 6.69 9.70
C GLU A 114 11.76 6.62 10.93
N VAL A 115 10.70 7.45 10.95
CA VAL A 115 9.75 7.55 12.06
C VAL A 115 8.96 6.26 12.25
N GLU A 116 8.46 5.68 11.17
CA GLU A 116 7.75 4.39 11.23
C GLU A 116 8.69 3.19 11.21
N ASP A 117 9.99 3.41 10.94
CA ASP A 117 10.98 2.36 10.71
C ASP A 117 10.57 1.41 9.57
N MET A 118 10.08 1.95 8.45
CA MET A 118 9.55 1.18 7.32
C MET A 118 10.24 1.52 6.01
N LEU A 119 10.35 0.54 5.11
CA LEU A 119 10.73 0.73 3.72
C LEU A 119 9.66 0.14 2.81
N TYR A 120 9.52 0.74 1.64
CA TYR A 120 8.68 0.26 0.55
C TYR A 120 9.54 0.17 -0.71
N GLY A 121 9.30 -0.86 -1.50
CA GLY A 121 10.02 -1.00 -2.76
C GLY A 121 9.48 -2.09 -3.65
N THR A 122 10.19 -2.27 -4.76
CA THR A 122 9.79 -3.17 -5.83
C THR A 122 10.89 -4.17 -6.17
N SER A 123 10.49 -5.38 -6.54
CA SER A 123 11.36 -6.39 -7.14
C SER A 123 10.81 -6.78 -8.50
N ASN A 124 11.68 -6.95 -9.48
CA ASN A 124 11.30 -7.43 -10.80
C ASN A 124 11.85 -8.85 -11.01
N VAL A 125 11.01 -9.76 -11.50
CA VAL A 125 11.40 -11.13 -11.86
C VAL A 125 10.93 -11.40 -13.27
N THR A 126 11.85 -11.76 -14.17
CA THR A 126 11.49 -12.26 -15.50
C THR A 126 11.55 -13.78 -15.49
N HIS A 127 10.46 -14.41 -15.91
CA HIS A 127 10.33 -15.86 -15.95
C HIS A 127 9.75 -16.30 -17.30
N VAL A 128 10.23 -17.45 -17.79
CA VAL A 128 9.78 -18.07 -19.03
C VAL A 128 9.12 -19.40 -18.68
N TYR A 129 7.81 -19.49 -18.90
CA TYR A 129 7.04 -20.72 -18.72
C TYR A 129 7.19 -21.64 -19.93
N GLU A 130 7.00 -22.94 -19.71
CA GLU A 130 6.96 -23.93 -20.81
C GLU A 130 5.77 -23.68 -21.75
N SER A 131 4.65 -23.18 -21.22
CA SER A 131 3.41 -22.91 -21.95
C SER A 131 2.70 -21.63 -21.47
N PRO A 132 1.77 -21.06 -22.27
CA PRO A 132 0.99 -19.88 -21.88
C PRO A 132 0.11 -20.05 -20.61
N ASN A 133 -0.16 -21.30 -20.21
CA ASN A 133 -0.95 -21.69 -19.04
C ASN A 133 -0.51 -23.08 -18.55
N ASP A 134 -0.96 -23.51 -17.39
CA ASP A 134 -0.64 -24.81 -16.77
C ASP A 134 -1.67 -25.88 -17.17
N GLY A 135 -1.66 -26.29 -18.44
CA GLY A 135 -2.58 -27.32 -18.94
C GLY A 135 -4.06 -26.93 -18.79
N ASP A 136 -4.43 -25.76 -19.33
CA ASP A 136 -5.74 -25.09 -19.18
C ASP A 136 -6.02 -24.44 -17.82
N ALA A 137 -5.18 -24.68 -16.80
CA ALA A 137 -5.22 -23.95 -15.53
C ALA A 137 -4.34 -22.69 -15.57
N ASP A 138 -4.59 -21.74 -14.66
CA ASP A 138 -3.73 -20.56 -14.51
C ASP A 138 -2.42 -20.94 -13.81
N TRP A 139 -1.31 -20.33 -14.22
CA TRP A 139 -0.10 -20.36 -13.39
C TRP A 139 -0.37 -19.62 -12.08
N LEU A 140 0.12 -20.16 -10.96
CA LEU A 140 -0.08 -19.61 -9.63
C LEU A 140 1.24 -19.11 -9.02
N PRO A 141 1.86 -18.06 -9.56
CA PRO A 141 3.03 -17.47 -8.93
C PRO A 141 2.67 -16.87 -7.57
N PHE A 142 3.55 -17.06 -6.58
CA PHE A 142 3.32 -16.54 -5.25
C PHE A 142 4.60 -16.07 -4.57
N LEU A 143 4.46 -14.99 -3.81
CA LEU A 143 5.44 -14.57 -2.82
C LEU A 143 5.07 -15.24 -1.49
N LYS A 144 6.03 -15.88 -0.83
CA LYS A 144 5.83 -16.48 0.49
C LYS A 144 6.95 -16.09 1.43
N GLY A 145 6.60 -15.85 2.68
CA GLY A 145 7.57 -15.64 3.74
C GLY A 145 6.93 -15.55 5.11
N CYS A 146 7.72 -15.02 6.03
CA CYS A 146 7.35 -14.60 7.38
C CYS A 146 7.97 -13.20 7.61
N CYS A 147 7.70 -12.48 8.67
CA CYS A 147 6.64 -12.60 9.66
C CYS A 147 5.72 -11.39 9.46
N ARG A 148 4.43 -11.64 9.19
CA ARG A 148 3.46 -10.56 8.97
C ARG A 148 3.34 -9.70 10.23
N GLU A 149 3.04 -8.41 10.08
CA GLU A 149 2.83 -7.49 11.21
C GLU A 149 1.73 -7.96 12.17
N SER A 150 0.73 -8.67 11.67
CA SER A 150 -0.30 -9.32 12.50
C SER A 150 0.16 -10.62 13.19
N GLY A 151 1.40 -11.04 12.97
CA GLY A 151 1.92 -12.38 13.27
C GLY A 151 1.68 -13.38 12.13
N GLY A 152 2.48 -14.45 12.14
CA GLY A 152 2.35 -15.58 11.21
C GLY A 152 3.10 -15.41 9.88
N ASN A 153 2.89 -16.38 8.99
CA ASN A 153 3.40 -16.34 7.63
C ASN A 153 2.49 -15.46 6.75
N PHE A 154 3.02 -15.05 5.60
CA PHE A 154 2.23 -14.42 4.55
C PHE A 154 2.41 -15.19 3.24
N VAL A 155 1.39 -15.13 2.39
CA VAL A 155 1.39 -15.64 1.02
C VAL A 155 0.64 -14.63 0.17
N VAL A 156 1.23 -14.24 -0.96
CA VAL A 156 0.63 -13.30 -1.91
C VAL A 156 0.66 -13.99 -3.28
N THR A 157 -0.49 -14.52 -3.71
CA THR A 157 -0.62 -15.35 -4.93
C THR A 157 -1.32 -14.58 -6.03
N ALA A 158 -0.67 -14.46 -7.20
CA ALA A 158 -1.30 -13.99 -8.42
C ALA A 158 -1.75 -15.18 -9.28
N ARG A 159 -2.69 -14.94 -10.21
CA ARG A 159 -3.08 -15.90 -11.24
C ARG A 159 -2.69 -15.36 -12.60
N VAL A 160 -1.97 -16.15 -13.38
CA VAL A 160 -1.43 -15.75 -14.69
C VAL A 160 -1.95 -16.70 -15.76
N ASN A 161 -2.56 -16.11 -16.79
CA ASN A 161 -3.00 -16.83 -17.98
C ASN A 161 -2.68 -16.01 -19.23
N MET A 162 -1.56 -16.32 -19.88
CA MET A 162 -1.03 -15.55 -21.01
C MET A 162 -1.88 -15.68 -22.28
N GLN A 163 -2.84 -16.61 -22.33
CA GLN A 163 -3.79 -16.70 -23.44
C GLN A 163 -4.90 -15.67 -23.33
N ARG A 164 -5.20 -15.22 -22.10
CA ARG A 164 -6.34 -14.34 -21.82
C ARG A 164 -5.90 -12.90 -21.58
N GLU A 165 -4.71 -12.71 -21.01
CA GLU A 165 -4.27 -11.40 -20.55
C GLU A 165 -2.79 -11.18 -20.79
N GLN A 166 -2.46 -9.97 -21.26
CA GLN A 166 -1.08 -9.52 -21.48
C GLN A 166 -0.50 -8.82 -20.25
N GLU A 167 -1.34 -8.36 -19.33
CA GLU A 167 -0.92 -7.63 -18.14
C GLU A 167 -1.95 -7.78 -17.04
N SER A 168 -1.51 -7.70 -15.79
CA SER A 168 -2.38 -7.77 -14.63
C SER A 168 -2.91 -6.40 -14.23
N LEU A 169 -4.00 -6.41 -13.46
CA LEU A 169 -4.42 -5.24 -12.70
C LEU A 169 -3.34 -4.82 -11.69
N ARG A 170 -3.37 -3.54 -11.31
CA ARG A 170 -2.61 -3.00 -10.19
C ARG A 170 -3.56 -2.26 -9.27
N ILE A 171 -3.68 -2.74 -8.04
CA ILE A 171 -4.51 -2.10 -7.02
C ILE A 171 -3.74 -0.91 -6.46
N LYS A 172 -4.41 0.25 -6.39
CA LYS A 172 -3.84 1.51 -5.92
C LYS A 172 -4.46 1.83 -4.57
N GLY A 173 -3.75 1.49 -3.51
CA GLY A 173 -4.17 1.74 -2.13
C GLY A 173 -2.97 1.94 -1.22
N LEU A 174 -3.24 2.46 -0.01
CA LEU A 174 -2.23 2.60 1.03
C LEU A 174 -1.96 1.25 1.73
N PRO A 175 -0.69 0.91 2.01
CA PRO A 175 -0.33 -0.27 2.79
C PRO A 175 -0.99 -0.35 4.18
N VAL A 176 -1.26 0.81 4.79
CA VAL A 176 -2.06 0.94 6.02
C VAL A 176 -3.18 1.93 5.76
N MET A 177 -4.41 1.51 5.99
CA MET A 177 -5.56 2.41 5.96
C MET A 177 -6.09 2.55 7.38
N SER A 178 -6.07 3.78 7.90
CA SER A 178 -6.41 4.08 9.29
C SER A 178 -7.73 4.85 9.37
N TYR A 179 -8.66 4.37 10.18
CA TYR A 179 -9.97 4.99 10.37
C TYR A 179 -10.34 5.10 11.85
N PRO A 180 -10.96 6.22 12.28
CA PRO A 180 -11.48 6.32 13.63
C PRO A 180 -12.71 5.43 13.78
N LEU A 181 -12.95 4.97 15.01
CA LEU A 181 -14.18 4.26 15.36
C LEU A 181 -15.41 5.10 15.02
N SER A 182 -16.29 4.54 14.20
CA SER A 182 -17.56 5.14 13.79
C SER A 182 -18.65 4.07 13.78
N GLY A 183 -19.85 4.45 14.21
CA GLY A 183 -21.06 3.64 14.07
C GLY A 183 -21.65 3.65 12.65
N THR A 184 -21.11 4.48 11.76
CA THR A 184 -21.43 4.46 10.32
C THR A 184 -20.32 3.72 9.56
N PRO A 185 -20.65 2.77 8.67
CA PRO A 185 -19.64 2.07 7.90
C PRO A 185 -18.92 2.99 6.91
N TYR A 186 -17.61 2.82 6.80
CA TYR A 186 -16.82 3.42 5.73
C TYR A 186 -16.96 2.61 4.44
N ARG A 187 -16.99 3.33 3.31
CA ARG A 187 -16.85 2.75 1.98
C ARG A 187 -15.51 3.16 1.41
N ILE A 188 -14.60 2.20 1.34
CA ILE A 188 -13.22 2.46 0.94
C ILE A 188 -13.06 2.01 -0.52
N PRO A 189 -12.72 2.92 -1.43
CA PRO A 189 -12.42 2.55 -2.81
C PRO A 189 -11.07 1.83 -2.88
N LEU A 190 -11.00 0.77 -3.67
CA LEU A 190 -9.79 0.02 -3.99
C LEU A 190 -9.66 -0.06 -5.52
N PRO A 191 -9.37 1.06 -6.19
CA PRO A 191 -9.29 1.08 -7.65
C PRO A 191 -8.18 0.15 -8.11
N ALA A 192 -8.45 -0.57 -9.19
CA ALA A 192 -7.51 -1.46 -9.81
C ALA A 192 -7.60 -1.30 -11.33
N ASN A 193 -6.46 -1.05 -11.96
CA ASN A 193 -6.39 -0.95 -13.41
C ASN A 193 -5.08 -1.52 -13.95
N THR A 194 -5.09 -2.01 -15.17
CA THR A 194 -3.87 -2.36 -15.90
C THR A 194 -3.16 -1.08 -16.37
N PRO A 195 -1.85 -1.12 -16.71
CA PRO A 195 -1.17 -0.01 -17.38
C PRO A 195 -1.91 0.50 -18.63
N GLY A 196 -2.54 -0.37 -19.41
CA GLY A 196 -3.39 -0.03 -20.55
C GLY A 196 -4.77 0.56 -20.19
N GLY A 197 -5.11 0.68 -18.91
CA GLY A 197 -6.35 1.32 -18.43
C GLY A 197 -7.55 0.38 -18.30
N VAL A 198 -7.38 -0.93 -18.50
CA VAL A 198 -8.46 -1.90 -18.23
C VAL A 198 -8.74 -1.93 -16.73
N VAL A 199 -9.99 -1.71 -16.35
CA VAL A 199 -10.41 -1.68 -14.94
C VAL A 199 -10.74 -3.07 -14.43
N GLY A 200 -10.55 -3.29 -13.13
CA GLY A 200 -11.01 -4.51 -12.47
C GLY A 200 -12.53 -4.67 -12.60
N SER A 201 -12.99 -5.92 -12.63
CA SER A 201 -14.42 -6.24 -12.77
C SER A 201 -15.03 -6.89 -11.52
N LEU A 202 -14.21 -7.46 -10.65
CA LEU A 202 -14.69 -8.14 -9.45
C LEU A 202 -13.68 -8.08 -8.31
N TRP A 203 -14.14 -7.67 -7.13
CA TRP A 203 -13.38 -7.62 -5.88
C TRP A 203 -13.98 -8.58 -4.87
N ARG A 204 -13.11 -9.28 -4.14
CA ARG A 204 -13.50 -10.09 -2.98
C ARG A 204 -12.41 -10.10 -1.92
N LEU A 205 -12.75 -10.56 -0.73
CA LEU A 205 -11.74 -10.88 0.28
C LEU A 205 -10.99 -12.16 -0.11
N GLY A 206 -9.70 -12.18 0.21
CA GLY A 206 -8.88 -13.39 0.16
C GLY A 206 -9.40 -14.43 1.15
N ALA A 207 -9.22 -15.71 0.83
CA ALA A 207 -9.66 -16.81 1.68
C ALA A 207 -8.64 -17.97 1.70
N GLY A 208 -8.69 -18.79 2.75
CA GLY A 208 -7.90 -20.01 2.86
C GLY A 208 -6.39 -19.76 2.80
N THR A 209 -5.73 -20.31 1.77
CA THR A 209 -4.28 -20.14 1.57
C THR A 209 -3.90 -18.76 1.03
N GLU A 210 -4.83 -18.02 0.44
CA GLU A 210 -4.59 -16.67 -0.13
C GLU A 210 -4.22 -15.65 0.95
N ILE A 211 -4.61 -15.89 2.21
CA ILE A 211 -4.30 -15.01 3.33
C ILE A 211 -3.09 -15.50 4.13
N GLY A 212 -2.34 -16.50 3.64
CA GLY A 212 -1.10 -16.98 4.28
C GLY A 212 -1.26 -17.52 5.70
N GLY A 213 -2.47 -17.90 6.10
CA GLY A 213 -2.79 -18.33 7.47
C GLY A 213 -3.13 -17.20 8.45
N ALA A 214 -3.23 -15.95 7.99
CA ALA A 214 -3.84 -14.90 8.82
C ALA A 214 -5.31 -15.22 9.12
N THR A 215 -5.79 -14.71 10.25
CA THR A 215 -7.21 -14.71 10.56
C THR A 215 -7.89 -13.66 9.68
N PRO A 216 -8.89 -14.05 8.85
CA PRO A 216 -9.63 -13.07 8.07
C PRO A 216 -10.39 -12.11 9.01
N PRO A 217 -10.63 -10.86 8.59
CA PRO A 217 -11.47 -9.96 9.37
C PRO A 217 -12.87 -10.57 9.55
N PRO A 218 -13.59 -10.23 10.64
CA PRO A 218 -14.98 -10.65 10.80
C PRO A 218 -15.82 -10.24 9.58
N SER A 219 -16.56 -11.18 8.99
CA SER A 219 -17.31 -10.93 7.74
C SER A 219 -18.46 -9.94 7.91
N ASN A 220 -18.91 -9.71 9.14
CA ASN A 220 -19.85 -8.64 9.46
C ASN A 220 -19.15 -7.28 9.63
N ALA A 221 -17.83 -7.24 9.80
CA ALA A 221 -17.07 -6.00 9.98
C ALA A 221 -16.45 -5.51 8.67
N VAL A 222 -15.89 -6.42 7.87
CA VAL A 222 -15.23 -6.10 6.60
C VAL A 222 -15.79 -7.00 5.52
N TYR A 223 -16.39 -6.41 4.47
CA TYR A 223 -17.00 -7.16 3.38
C TYR A 223 -17.19 -6.29 2.12
N PHE A 224 -17.44 -6.93 0.99
CA PHE A 224 -17.96 -6.26 -0.22
C PHE A 224 -19.47 -6.49 -0.30
N THR A 225 -20.23 -5.43 -0.56
CA THR A 225 -21.62 -5.59 -1.04
C THR A 225 -21.60 -6.06 -2.50
N THR A 226 -22.74 -6.49 -3.06
CA THR A 226 -22.81 -6.86 -4.48
C THR A 226 -22.31 -5.74 -5.40
N ASP A 227 -22.79 -4.51 -5.19
CA ASP A 227 -22.33 -3.35 -5.97
C ASP A 227 -20.89 -2.95 -5.63
N GLY A 228 -20.50 -3.10 -4.36
CA GLY A 228 -19.13 -2.84 -3.92
C GLY A 228 -18.13 -3.81 -4.53
N ALA A 229 -18.51 -5.06 -4.73
CA ALA A 229 -17.70 -6.08 -5.38
C ALA A 229 -17.51 -5.79 -6.87
N ALA A 230 -18.47 -5.16 -7.55
CA ALA A 230 -18.33 -4.74 -8.94
C ALA A 230 -17.54 -3.43 -9.10
N GLY A 231 -17.68 -2.50 -8.15
CA GLY A 231 -17.05 -1.17 -8.20
C GLY A 231 -15.78 -1.01 -7.38
N GLY A 232 -15.27 -2.09 -6.77
CA GLY A 232 -14.09 -2.05 -5.90
C GLY A 232 -14.26 -1.22 -4.63
N ASN A 233 -15.44 -1.23 -4.01
CA ASN A 233 -15.68 -0.53 -2.75
C ASN A 233 -15.87 -1.52 -1.60
N ILE A 234 -14.86 -1.61 -0.72
CA ILE A 234 -14.93 -2.43 0.49
C ILE A 234 -15.68 -1.67 1.58
N THR A 235 -16.61 -2.35 2.25
CA THR A 235 -17.37 -1.80 3.38
C THR A 235 -16.70 -2.20 4.69
N VAL A 236 -16.47 -1.21 5.55
CA VAL A 236 -15.79 -1.39 6.85
C VAL A 236 -16.62 -0.79 7.97
N HIS A 237 -17.08 -1.64 8.90
CA HIS A 237 -17.71 -1.26 10.17
C HIS A 237 -16.63 -1.24 11.26
N THR A 238 -16.05 -0.07 11.50
CA THR A 238 -14.94 0.09 12.46
C THR A 238 -15.36 -0.15 13.91
N ASP A 239 -16.61 0.15 14.28
CA ASP A 239 -17.20 -0.16 15.58
C ASP A 239 -17.15 -1.66 15.91
N ARG A 240 -17.32 -2.52 14.89
CA ARG A 240 -17.26 -3.99 15.04
C ARG A 240 -15.84 -4.53 15.14
N LEU A 241 -14.84 -3.77 14.69
CA LEU A 241 -13.43 -4.12 14.82
C LEU A 241 -12.86 -3.69 16.19
N GLY A 242 -13.41 -2.64 16.81
CA GLY A 242 -12.83 -2.03 17.99
C GLY A 242 -11.49 -1.35 17.66
N VAL A 243 -10.68 -1.00 18.66
CA VAL A 243 -9.32 -0.48 18.42
C VAL A 243 -8.42 -1.65 18.03
N SER A 244 -7.98 -1.71 16.78
CA SER A 244 -7.33 -2.91 16.23
C SER A 244 -6.44 -2.61 15.02
N ARG A 245 -5.59 -3.58 14.67
CA ARG A 245 -4.88 -3.65 13.38
C ARG A 245 -5.18 -5.01 12.78
N VAL A 246 -5.94 -5.04 11.70
CA VAL A 246 -6.41 -6.29 11.10
C VAL A 246 -5.80 -6.44 9.71
N PRO A 247 -5.14 -7.57 9.40
CA PRO A 247 -4.68 -7.83 8.04
C PRO A 247 -5.89 -8.09 7.14
N VAL A 248 -5.90 -7.45 5.98
CA VAL A 248 -6.94 -7.61 4.98
C VAL A 248 -6.29 -7.89 3.64
N THR A 249 -6.60 -9.05 3.08
CA THR A 249 -6.22 -9.40 1.72
C THR A 249 -7.42 -9.25 0.81
N VAL A 250 -7.27 -8.50 -0.27
CA VAL A 250 -8.27 -8.33 -1.32
C VAL A 250 -7.76 -8.96 -2.60
N MET A 251 -8.63 -9.71 -3.26
CA MET A 251 -8.39 -10.29 -4.57
C MET A 251 -9.20 -9.52 -5.59
N VAL A 252 -8.55 -9.03 -6.65
CA VAL A 252 -9.21 -8.32 -7.74
C VAL A 252 -9.03 -9.08 -9.02
N ALA A 253 -10.14 -9.40 -9.68
CA ALA A 253 -10.15 -10.12 -10.93
C ALA A 253 -10.44 -9.18 -12.11
N SER A 254 -9.74 -9.45 -13.20
CA SER A 254 -10.16 -9.13 -14.57
C SER A 254 -10.62 -10.43 -15.27
N VAL A 255 -10.75 -10.42 -16.60
CA VAL A 255 -11.29 -11.52 -17.41
C VAL A 255 -10.70 -12.90 -17.05
N GLY A 256 -9.41 -12.97 -16.74
CA GLY A 256 -8.70 -14.20 -16.40
C GLY A 256 -7.63 -14.10 -15.30
N SER A 257 -7.06 -12.92 -15.00
CA SER A 257 -6.13 -12.79 -13.86
C SER A 257 -6.85 -12.40 -12.58
N VAL A 258 -6.20 -12.78 -11.49
CA VAL A 258 -6.55 -12.33 -10.16
C VAL A 258 -5.28 -11.80 -9.50
N VAL A 259 -5.34 -10.58 -9.01
CA VAL A 259 -4.23 -9.88 -8.37
C VAL A 259 -4.53 -9.71 -6.87
N PRO A 260 -3.61 -10.14 -6.00
CA PRO A 260 -3.74 -9.96 -4.56
C PRO A 260 -3.26 -8.57 -4.13
N TYR A 261 -3.89 -8.05 -3.08
CA TYR A 261 -3.49 -6.84 -2.39
C TYR A 261 -3.66 -7.04 -0.89
N ASP A 262 -2.54 -7.14 -0.18
CA ASP A 262 -2.50 -7.42 1.25
C ASP A 262 -2.10 -6.16 2.03
N PHE A 263 -2.98 -5.65 2.88
CA PHE A 263 -2.79 -4.39 3.61
C PHE A 263 -3.25 -4.49 5.07
N ILE A 264 -2.90 -3.49 5.88
CA ILE A 264 -3.37 -3.38 7.27
C ILE A 264 -4.52 -2.38 7.36
N LEU A 265 -5.66 -2.83 7.91
CA LEU A 265 -6.74 -1.96 8.33
C LEU A 265 -6.53 -1.61 9.81
N ALA A 266 -6.20 -0.35 10.10
CA ALA A 266 -6.03 0.14 11.45
C ALA A 266 -7.28 0.91 11.89
N THR A 267 -7.78 0.58 13.08
CA THR A 267 -8.89 1.27 13.72
C THR A 267 -8.43 1.83 15.05
N HIS A 268 -8.72 3.10 15.30
CA HIS A 268 -8.31 3.79 16.52
C HIS A 268 -9.51 4.44 17.19
N ALA A 269 -9.48 4.49 18.53
CA ALA A 269 -10.42 5.32 19.26
C ALA A 269 -10.24 6.76 18.81
N GLU A 270 -11.30 7.55 18.72
CA GLU A 270 -11.20 8.99 18.50
C GLU A 270 -10.37 9.59 19.65
N THR A 271 -9.07 9.71 19.41
CA THR A 271 -8.18 10.61 20.11
C THR A 271 -7.93 11.70 19.11
N GLU A 272 -8.32 12.93 19.46
CA GLU A 272 -8.08 14.19 18.73
C GLU A 272 -7.21 13.97 17.50
N VAL A 273 -7.86 13.82 16.33
CA VAL A 273 -7.13 13.82 15.06
C VAL A 273 -6.25 15.07 15.11
N PRO A 274 -4.92 14.96 14.94
CA PRO A 274 -4.10 16.16 14.85
C PRO A 274 -4.70 17.03 13.76
N THR A 275 -5.31 18.12 14.19
CA THR A 275 -5.82 19.17 13.33
C THR A 275 -4.58 19.97 12.98
N PHE A 276 -4.02 19.68 11.82
CA PHE A 276 -3.02 20.54 11.25
C PHE A 276 -3.73 21.83 10.83
N PHE A 277 -3.20 22.96 11.28
CA PHE A 277 -3.61 24.29 10.87
C PHE A 277 -2.50 24.84 9.96
N GLY A 278 -2.77 25.04 8.67
CA GLY A 278 -1.77 25.49 7.72
C GLY A 278 -2.33 26.24 6.51
N VAL A 279 -1.90 27.50 6.37
CA VAL A 279 -2.18 28.36 5.21
C VAL A 279 -1.56 27.76 3.94
N PRO A 280 -2.25 27.74 2.78
CA PRO A 280 -1.75 27.13 1.56
C PRO A 280 -0.45 27.80 1.07
N LEU A 281 0.59 26.98 0.86
CA LEU A 281 1.87 27.38 0.32
C LEU A 281 1.89 27.07 -1.19
N THR A 282 2.15 28.10 -2.00
CA THR A 282 2.45 27.96 -3.43
C THR A 282 3.92 27.57 -3.56
N THR A 283 4.23 26.36 -4.04
CA THR A 283 5.63 25.92 -4.20
C THR A 283 5.98 25.62 -5.66
N ASN A 284 6.77 26.51 -6.27
CA ASN A 284 7.60 26.18 -7.43
C ASN A 284 8.81 25.39 -6.91
N LEU A 285 8.85 24.06 -7.05
CA LEU A 285 9.96 23.23 -6.59
C LEU A 285 10.64 22.52 -7.76
N THR A 286 11.89 22.89 -8.03
CA THR A 286 12.79 22.26 -9.01
C THR A 286 13.70 21.19 -8.40
N SER A 287 13.49 20.80 -7.14
CA SER A 287 14.21 19.71 -6.49
C SER A 287 13.32 19.10 -5.40
N LEU A 288 12.83 17.87 -5.61
CA LEU A 288 12.05 17.15 -4.59
C LEU A 288 13.00 16.49 -3.60
N ALA A 289 13.02 17.02 -2.37
CA ALA A 289 13.10 16.17 -1.19
C ALA A 289 11.69 15.57 -0.97
N GLN A 290 11.64 14.29 -0.61
CA GLN A 290 10.50 13.38 -0.71
C GLN A 290 9.36 13.64 0.31
N ASP A 291 9.42 14.72 1.11
CA ASP A 291 8.71 14.80 2.40
C ASP A 291 7.51 15.77 2.48
N TYR A 292 7.06 16.38 1.39
CA TYR A 292 5.91 17.30 1.46
C TYR A 292 4.86 17.00 0.39
N ILE A 293 3.86 16.19 0.77
CA ILE A 293 2.56 16.21 0.10
C ILE A 293 1.87 17.52 0.51
N PRO A 294 1.63 18.48 -0.40
CA PRO A 294 0.99 19.73 -0.05
C PRO A 294 -0.43 19.45 0.44
N THR A 295 -0.74 19.87 1.67
CA THR A 295 -2.11 19.84 2.19
C THR A 295 -2.79 21.13 1.79
N LEU A 296 -3.96 21.03 1.14
CA LEU A 296 -4.78 22.17 0.78
C LEU A 296 -6.00 22.21 1.69
N GLU A 297 -6.09 23.25 2.52
CA GLU A 297 -7.26 23.51 3.37
C GLU A 297 -8.25 24.42 2.64
N GLY A 298 -9.55 24.22 2.91
CA GLY A 298 -10.62 25.05 2.38
C GLY A 298 -11.96 24.70 2.97
N TYR A 299 -12.98 25.44 2.57
CA TYR A 299 -14.29 25.41 3.20
C TYR A 299 -15.34 24.84 2.24
N VAL A 300 -16.30 24.10 2.81
CA VAL A 300 -17.51 23.69 2.09
C VAL A 300 -18.18 24.89 1.44
N GLY A 301 -18.57 24.75 0.18
CA GLY A 301 -19.21 25.80 -0.62
C GLY A 301 -18.24 26.78 -1.29
N TYR A 302 -16.93 26.68 -1.00
CA TYR A 302 -15.90 27.49 -1.65
C TYR A 302 -15.11 26.65 -2.67
N PRO A 303 -14.76 27.22 -3.83
CA PRO A 303 -14.07 26.48 -4.87
C PRO A 303 -12.58 26.30 -4.54
N PHE A 304 -12.09 25.06 -4.63
CA PHE A 304 -10.69 24.70 -4.72
C PHE A 304 -10.25 24.76 -6.19
N LEU A 305 -9.20 25.53 -6.46
CA LEU A 305 -8.55 25.58 -7.76
C LEU A 305 -7.03 25.47 -7.57
N PHE A 306 -6.42 24.50 -8.23
CA PHE A 306 -4.97 24.41 -8.34
C PHE A 306 -4.57 23.77 -9.66
N THR A 307 -3.40 24.13 -10.18
CA THR A 307 -2.85 23.56 -11.40
C THR A 307 -1.84 22.48 -11.05
N VAL A 308 -2.03 21.28 -11.59
CA VAL A 308 -1.05 20.19 -11.54
C VAL A 308 -0.14 20.30 -12.74
N SER A 309 1.18 20.24 -12.53
CA SER A 309 2.16 20.25 -13.60
C SER A 309 3.02 18.99 -13.57
N ALA A 310 3.15 18.33 -14.71
CA ALA A 310 4.11 17.25 -14.95
C ALA A 310 5.22 17.76 -15.87
N ARG A 311 6.47 17.33 -15.65
CA ARG A 311 7.61 17.65 -16.52
C ARG A 311 8.42 16.40 -16.84
N THR A 312 8.96 16.31 -18.05
CA THR A 312 9.87 15.23 -18.48
C THR A 312 11.08 15.80 -19.20
N THR A 313 12.22 15.12 -19.08
CA THR A 313 13.47 15.46 -19.76
C THR A 313 13.78 14.61 -21.00
N ARG A 314 12.92 13.63 -21.31
CA ARG A 314 13.24 12.59 -22.30
C ARG A 314 12.91 13.01 -23.75
N ASN A 315 11.72 13.57 -24.01
CA ASN A 315 11.30 14.19 -25.29
C ASN A 315 9.94 14.91 -25.09
N ALA A 316 9.65 15.93 -25.91
CA ALA A 316 8.46 16.78 -25.79
C ALA A 316 7.13 16.10 -26.06
N THR A 317 7.14 15.13 -26.95
CA THR A 317 5.95 14.38 -27.36
C THR A 317 5.62 13.23 -26.40
N MET A 318 6.45 12.97 -25.38
CA MET A 318 6.26 11.80 -24.53
C MET A 318 5.27 12.00 -23.40
N LEU A 319 4.93 13.23 -22.97
CA LEU A 319 3.83 13.42 -22.01
C LEU A 319 2.53 13.54 -22.79
N SER A 320 1.71 12.49 -22.78
CA SER A 320 0.45 12.45 -23.51
C SER A 320 -0.75 12.84 -22.66
N ASP A 321 -0.66 12.69 -21.33
CA ASP A 321 -1.79 13.00 -20.45
C ASP A 321 -1.39 13.28 -18.99
N ILE A 322 -2.24 14.02 -18.27
CA ILE A 322 -2.26 14.01 -16.80
C ILE A 322 -3.64 13.52 -16.36
N ARG A 323 -3.68 12.32 -15.81
CA ARG A 323 -4.92 11.68 -15.37
C ARG A 323 -5.05 11.77 -13.86
N SER A 324 -6.28 11.88 -13.39
CA SER A 324 -6.63 11.61 -11.99
C SER A 324 -7.28 10.24 -11.87
N PHE A 325 -6.95 9.49 -10.83
CA PHE A 325 -7.60 8.20 -10.58
C PHE A 325 -9.01 8.33 -10.02
N ARG A 326 -9.20 9.29 -9.11
CA ARG A 326 -10.51 9.61 -8.54
C ARG A 326 -10.55 11.07 -8.15
N LEU A 327 -11.55 11.75 -8.68
CA LEU A 327 -11.91 13.09 -8.27
C LEU A 327 -13.03 12.96 -7.22
N PRO A 328 -13.04 13.80 -6.17
CA PRO A 328 -14.23 13.95 -5.33
C PRO A 328 -15.48 14.25 -6.18
N ASP A 329 -16.69 13.87 -5.75
CA ASP A 329 -17.87 14.11 -6.59
C ASP A 329 -18.02 15.62 -6.91
N GLY A 330 -18.15 15.95 -8.19
CA GLY A 330 -18.21 17.33 -8.67
C GLY A 330 -16.85 18.01 -8.86
N ALA A 331 -15.73 17.35 -8.54
CA ALA A 331 -14.41 17.80 -8.97
C ALA A 331 -14.17 17.43 -10.45
N VAL A 332 -13.45 18.28 -11.15
CA VAL A 332 -13.13 18.14 -12.57
C VAL A 332 -11.67 18.50 -12.83
N LEU A 333 -11.11 17.88 -13.87
CA LEU A 333 -9.88 18.32 -14.50
C LEU A 333 -10.23 19.08 -15.77
N GLU A 334 -9.73 20.30 -15.90
CA GLU A 334 -9.98 21.17 -17.05
C GLU A 334 -8.70 21.85 -17.54
N ASN A 335 -8.78 22.54 -18.68
CA ASN A 335 -7.70 23.35 -19.24
C ASN A 335 -6.36 22.62 -19.36
N GLN A 336 -6.37 21.38 -19.84
CA GLN A 336 -5.14 20.65 -20.11
C GLN A 336 -4.32 21.39 -21.17
N GLN A 337 -3.09 21.77 -20.82
CA GLN A 337 -2.17 22.45 -21.70
C GLN A 337 -0.88 21.65 -21.77
N GLN A 338 -0.49 21.30 -22.99
CA GLN A 338 0.84 20.78 -23.26
C GLN A 338 1.73 21.93 -23.71
N GLY A 339 2.92 22.02 -23.14
CA GLY A 339 3.89 23.05 -23.45
C GLY A 339 5.32 22.52 -23.39
N GLY A 340 6.23 23.20 -24.06
CA GLY A 340 7.61 22.77 -24.19
C GLY A 340 8.17 23.23 -25.51
N ASP A 341 9.48 23.47 -25.54
CA ASP A 341 10.16 23.69 -26.81
C ASP A 341 10.42 22.31 -27.44
N PRO A 342 9.89 22.01 -28.63
CA PRO A 342 10.14 20.73 -29.30
C PRO A 342 11.62 20.48 -29.58
N ASN A 343 12.46 21.52 -29.54
CA ASN A 343 13.92 21.41 -29.66
C ASN A 343 14.63 21.32 -28.30
N ALA A 344 13.94 21.58 -27.19
CA ALA A 344 14.48 21.42 -25.85
C ALA A 344 14.16 20.02 -25.31
N ARG A 345 15.10 19.45 -24.56
CA ARG A 345 14.91 18.21 -23.80
C ARG A 345 14.02 18.42 -22.57
N ALA A 346 13.02 19.28 -22.65
CA ALA A 346 12.13 19.58 -21.54
C ALA A 346 10.74 19.86 -22.09
N SER A 347 9.77 19.09 -21.61
CA SER A 347 8.37 19.41 -21.81
C SER A 347 7.58 19.27 -20.55
N PHE A 348 6.48 20.00 -20.54
CA PHE A 348 5.58 20.05 -19.44
C PHE A 348 4.15 19.88 -19.92
N MET A 349 3.34 19.34 -19.05
CA MET A 349 1.91 19.34 -19.19
C MET A 349 1.33 19.96 -17.93
N THR A 350 0.26 20.70 -18.06
CA THR A 350 -0.51 21.23 -16.94
C THR A 350 -1.96 20.84 -17.09
N VAL A 351 -2.64 20.64 -15.97
CA VAL A 351 -4.09 20.47 -15.92
C VAL A 351 -4.62 21.19 -14.68
N ASP A 352 -5.74 21.89 -14.83
CA ASP A 352 -6.39 22.58 -13.71
C ASP A 352 -7.32 21.61 -13.00
N PHE A 353 -7.07 21.39 -11.71
CA PHE A 353 -8.04 20.75 -10.82
C PHE A 353 -8.99 21.81 -10.28
N ARG A 354 -10.29 21.53 -10.38
CA ARG A 354 -11.35 22.36 -9.82
C ARG A 354 -12.35 21.52 -9.04
N TRP A 355 -12.72 21.98 -7.86
CA TRP A 355 -13.72 21.33 -7.02
C TRP A 355 -14.45 22.33 -6.15
N THR A 356 -15.73 22.11 -5.83
CA THR A 356 -16.45 22.90 -4.82
C THR A 356 -17.17 21.94 -3.88
N PRO A 357 -16.57 21.61 -2.71
CA PRO A 357 -17.13 20.62 -1.81
C PRO A 357 -18.51 21.04 -1.30
N ARG A 358 -19.43 20.09 -1.29
CA ARG A 358 -20.74 20.19 -0.63
C ARG A 358 -20.64 19.81 0.86
N PRO A 359 -21.65 20.16 1.68
CA PRO A 359 -21.64 19.81 3.11
C PRO A 359 -21.47 18.32 3.40
N ASP A 360 -22.01 17.44 2.56
CA ASP A 360 -21.86 15.98 2.65
C ASP A 360 -20.44 15.48 2.29
N GLN A 361 -19.56 16.39 1.85
CA GLN A 361 -18.19 16.11 1.45
C GLN A 361 -17.16 16.76 2.38
N SER A 362 -17.53 17.14 3.60
CA SER A 362 -16.55 17.60 4.60
C SER A 362 -15.60 16.47 5.02
N GLY A 363 -14.34 16.80 5.31
CA GLY A 363 -13.33 15.85 5.79
C GLY A 363 -12.09 15.80 4.89
N ASN A 364 -11.28 14.76 5.04
CA ASN A 364 -10.03 14.59 4.30
C ASN A 364 -10.30 13.91 2.95
N HIS A 365 -9.76 14.49 1.87
CA HIS A 365 -9.83 13.95 0.52
C HIS A 365 -8.44 13.77 -0.05
N TYR A 366 -8.20 12.64 -0.69
CA TYR A 366 -6.94 12.34 -1.36
C TYR A 366 -7.19 12.33 -2.86
N VAL A 367 -6.45 13.16 -3.60
CA VAL A 367 -6.49 13.21 -5.07
C VAL A 367 -5.14 12.78 -5.58
N CYS A 368 -5.12 11.67 -6.32
CA CYS A 368 -3.91 11.11 -6.89
C CYS A 368 -3.87 11.40 -8.39
N PHE A 369 -2.76 11.96 -8.85
CA PHE A 369 -2.50 12.32 -10.23
C PHE A 369 -1.39 11.42 -10.80
N GLU A 370 -1.51 11.09 -12.08
CA GLU A 370 -0.51 10.34 -12.84
C GLU A 370 -0.22 11.06 -14.16
N ALA A 371 1.05 11.26 -14.45
CA ALA A 371 1.50 11.73 -15.76
C ALA A 371 1.73 10.52 -16.66
N VAL A 372 0.98 10.43 -17.75
CA VAL A 372 1.05 9.32 -18.71
C VAL A 372 2.07 9.65 -19.77
N GLN A 373 2.88 8.65 -20.11
CA GLN A 373 3.77 8.72 -21.27
C GLN A 373 3.33 7.78 -22.38
N GLU A 374 3.31 8.25 -23.62
CA GLU A 374 3.20 7.38 -24.79
C GLU A 374 4.52 6.63 -25.00
N ALA A 375 4.40 5.32 -25.23
CA ALA A 375 5.52 4.38 -25.34
C ALA A 375 6.29 4.54 -26.65
#